data_AF-A0A2W4MU39-F1
#
_entry.id   AF-A0A2W4MU39-F1
#
_cell.length_a   1.000
_cell.length_b   1.000
_cell.length_c   1.000
_cell.angle_alpha   90.00
_cell.angle_beta   90.00
_cell.angle_gamma   90.00
#
_symmetry.space_group_name_H-M   'P 1'
#
loop_
_entity.id
_entity.type
_entity.pdbx_description
1 polymer ?
#
loop_
_entity_poly.entity_id
_entity_poly.type
_entity_poly.pdbx_seq_one_letter_code
_entity_poly.pdbx_strand_id
1 'polypeptide(L)'
;RVVHWWGFWYSLYDNLFLKLDYRYTSYDKKRLASYSGPGDCCDEIVRAYLDSQTDVHTVRLGLNWKVDLFHRHQIYSEPLK
;
A
#
# COMPACT_ATOMS: atom_id res chain seq x y z
N ARG A 1 -1.23 -16.37 7.90
CA ARG A 1 -1.20 -15.13 7.07
C ARG A 1 -0.68 -14.01 7.95
N VAL A 2 0.43 -13.38 7.56
CA VAL A 2 1.00 -12.22 8.26
C VAL A 2 0.95 -11.02 7.32
N VAL A 3 0.52 -9.87 7.81
CA VAL A 3 0.44 -8.62 7.02
C VAL A 3 1.11 -7.51 7.80
N HIS A 4 2.08 -6.85 7.17
CA HIS A 4 2.75 -5.66 7.71
C HIS A 4 2.51 -4.46 6.80
N TRP A 5 2.19 -3.33 7.43
CA TRP A 5 1.96 -2.05 6.75
C TRP A 5 2.90 -1.00 7.29
N TRP A 6 3.58 -0.30 6.38
CA TRP A 6 4.43 0.83 6.68
C TRP A 6 4.06 1.97 5.73
N GLY A 7 3.87 3.16 6.28
CA GLY A 7 3.46 4.33 5.49
C GLY A 7 4.22 5.56 5.92
N PHE A 8 4.69 6.34 4.94
CA PHE A 8 5.32 7.63 5.15
C PHE A 8 4.65 8.71 4.31
N TRP A 9 4.57 9.91 4.87
CA TRP A 9 4.00 11.08 4.23
C TRP A 9 5.04 12.20 4.25
N TYR A 10 5.23 12.84 3.10
CA TYR A 10 6.11 13.98 2.96
C TYR A 10 5.33 15.17 2.42
N SER A 11 5.42 16.33 3.09
CA SER A 11 4.87 17.58 2.58
C SER A 11 5.84 18.15 1.55
N LEU A 12 5.44 18.22 0.28
CA LEU A 12 6.20 18.90 -0.77
C LEU A 12 5.92 20.41 -0.74
N TYR A 13 4.65 20.76 -0.49
CA TYR A 13 4.13 22.12 -0.32
C TYR A 13 2.94 22.08 0.64
N ASP A 14 2.50 23.22 1.16
CA ASP A 14 1.40 23.32 2.16
C ASP A 14 0.11 22.60 1.76
N ASN A 15 -0.12 22.42 0.46
CA ASN A 15 -1.28 21.73 -0.10
C ASN A 15 -0.94 20.43 -0.85
N LEU A 16 0.33 20.06 -1.03
CA LEU A 16 0.73 18.90 -1.83
C LEU A 16 1.57 17.92 -1.01
N PHE A 17 1.09 16.67 -0.92
CA PHE A 17 1.69 15.63 -0.10
C PHE A 17 2.07 14.41 -0.95
N LEU A 18 3.30 13.94 -0.79
CA LEU A 18 3.73 12.66 -1.30
C LEU A 18 3.41 11.57 -0.27
N LYS A 19 2.82 10.47 -0.72
CA LYS A 19 2.51 9.31 0.10
C LYS A 19 3.22 8.08 -0.44
N LEU A 20 3.96 7.40 0.42
CA LEU A 20 4.55 6.09 0.12
C LEU A 20 3.96 5.08 1.10
N ASP A 21 3.22 4.11 0.58
CA ASP A 21 2.72 2.97 1.33
C ASP A 21 3.48 1.71 0.89
N TYR A 22 3.97 0.95 1.87
CA TYR A 22 4.52 -0.37 1.67
C TYR A 22 3.68 -1.40 2.43
N ARG A 23 3.35 -2.49 1.74
CA ARG A 23 2.67 -3.64 2.32
C ARG A 23 3.45 -4.90 2.01
N TYR A 24 3.72 -5.65 3.07
CA TYR A 24 4.18 -7.03 2.97
C TYR A 24 3.06 -7.98 3.38
N THR A 25 2.85 -9.02 2.60
CA THR A 25 1.87 -10.09 2.88
C THR A 25 2.54 -11.43 2.67
N SER A 26 2.59 -12.24 3.73
CA SER A 26 3.06 -13.62 3.67
C SER A 26 1.89 -14.60 3.81
N TYR A 27 1.77 -15.50 2.83
CA TYR A 27 0.77 -16.57 2.80
C TYR A 27 1.31 -17.84 3.47
N ASP A 28 0.42 -18.59 4.13
CA ASP A 28 0.81 -19.78 4.87
C ASP A 28 1.14 -20.93 3.90
N LYS A 29 2.41 -21.32 3.90
CA LYS A 29 3.03 -22.29 2.99
C LYS A 29 2.39 -23.67 3.07
N LYS A 30 1.91 -24.07 4.26
CA LYS A 30 1.31 -25.40 4.49
C LYS A 30 0.07 -25.67 3.64
N ARG A 31 -0.63 -24.60 3.23
CA ARG A 31 -1.88 -24.70 2.47
C ARG A 31 -1.68 -24.69 0.94
N LEU A 32 -0.50 -24.27 0.45
CA LEU A 32 -0.16 -24.38 -0.97
C LEU A 32 0.45 -25.74 -1.32
N ALA A 33 1.28 -26.30 -0.42
CA ALA A 33 1.90 -27.61 -0.61
C ALA A 33 0.89 -28.77 -0.73
N SER A 34 -0.34 -28.61 -0.22
CA SER A 34 -1.41 -29.62 -0.36
C SER A 34 -1.98 -29.74 -1.78
N TYR A 35 -1.62 -28.84 -2.70
CA TYR A 35 -2.00 -28.93 -4.12
C TYR A 35 -0.94 -29.64 -4.98
N SER A 36 0.22 -29.95 -4.41
CA SER A 36 1.26 -30.76 -5.03
C SER A 36 0.88 -32.23 -4.86
N GLY A 37 0.39 -32.88 -5.92
CA GLY A 37 0.03 -34.30 -5.88
C GLY A 37 1.22 -35.21 -5.49
N PRO A 38 0.95 -36.43 -5.02
CA PRO A 38 2.01 -37.33 -4.56
C PRO A 38 2.80 -37.85 -5.77
N GLY A 39 4.04 -37.39 -5.94
CA GLY A 39 4.87 -37.77 -7.08
C GLY A 39 6.21 -37.05 -7.09
N ASP A 40 7.15 -37.62 -6.33
CA ASP A 40 8.47 -37.10 -6.01
C ASP A 40 9.47 -37.13 -7.19
N CYS A 41 10.17 -36.01 -7.38
CA CYS A 41 11.49 -35.86 -8.02
C CYS A 41 11.94 -34.38 -7.95
N CYS A 42 10.98 -33.45 -7.89
CA CYS A 42 11.21 -32.00 -7.96
C CYS A 42 10.92 -31.26 -6.64
N ASP A 43 10.86 -31.96 -5.51
CA ASP A 43 10.37 -31.44 -4.23
C ASP A 43 11.13 -30.20 -3.74
N GLU A 44 12.43 -30.10 -4.01
CA GLU A 44 13.24 -28.92 -3.66
C GLU A 44 13.01 -27.72 -4.60
N ILE A 45 12.84 -27.96 -5.90
CA ILE A 45 12.55 -26.91 -6.90
C ILE A 45 11.14 -26.37 -6.67
N VAL A 46 10.17 -27.26 -6.40
CA VAL A 46 8.78 -26.91 -6.08
C VAL A 46 8.71 -26.17 -4.75
N ARG A 47 9.47 -26.59 -3.73
CA ARG A 47 9.56 -25.84 -2.45
C ARG A 47 10.17 -24.46 -2.64
N ALA A 48 11.26 -24.31 -3.38
CA ALA A 48 11.86 -23.01 -3.66
C ALA A 48 10.92 -22.10 -4.47
N TYR A 49 10.20 -22.66 -5.44
CA TYR A 49 9.19 -21.94 -6.22
C TYR A 49 8.00 -21.50 -5.36
N LEU A 50 7.46 -22.37 -4.51
CA LEU A 50 6.39 -22.04 -3.57
C LEU A 50 6.84 -21.05 -2.50
N ASP A 51 8.09 -21.13 -2.04
CA ASP A 51 8.70 -20.15 -1.13
C ASP A 51 8.75 -18.76 -1.80
N SER A 52 9.08 -18.69 -3.09
CA SER A 52 9.09 -17.41 -3.83
C SER A 52 7.72 -16.82 -4.13
N GLN A 53 6.65 -17.64 -4.18
CA GLN A 53 5.29 -17.17 -4.48
C GLN A 53 4.45 -16.80 -3.26
N THR A 54 4.93 -17.09 -2.05
CA THR A 54 4.15 -16.88 -0.82
C THR A 54 4.35 -15.50 -0.19
N ASP A 55 5.38 -14.78 -0.63
CA ASP A 55 5.73 -13.46 -0.12
C ASP A 55 5.42 -12.37 -1.15
N VAL A 56 4.39 -11.57 -0.87
CA VAL A 56 3.94 -10.49 -1.74
C VAL A 56 4.35 -9.14 -1.16
N HIS A 57 5.17 -8.42 -1.92
CA HIS A 57 5.60 -7.06 -1.63
C HIS A 57 4.81 -6.08 -2.52
N THR A 58 4.08 -5.15 -1.91
CA THR A 58 3.33 -4.12 -2.63
C THR A 58 3.86 -2.75 -2.23
N VAL A 59 4.28 -1.96 -3.21
CA VAL A 59 4.68 -0.55 -3.04
C VAL A 59 3.64 0.32 -3.74
N ARG A 60 3.12 1.33 -3.06
CA ARG A 60 2.22 2.33 -3.64
C ARG A 60 2.79 3.72 -3.41
N LEU A 61 3.01 4.44 -4.51
CA LEU A 61 3.37 5.85 -4.50
C LEU A 61 2.15 6.66 -4.94
N GLY A 62 1.83 7.71 -4.19
CA GLY A 62 0.71 8.59 -4.48
C GLY A 62 1.04 10.05 -4.22
N LEU A 63 0.36 10.94 -4.94
CA LEU A 63 0.35 12.38 -4.71
C LEU A 63 -1.06 12.76 -4.24
N ASN A 64 -1.14 13.46 -3.12
CA ASN A 64 -2.38 13.97 -2.57
C ASN A 64 -2.34 15.49 -2.59
N TRP A 65 -3.35 16.11 -3.21
CA TRP A 65 -3.47 17.56 -3.30
C TRP A 65 -4.70 18.02 -2.53
N LYS A 66 -4.50 18.86 -1.52
CA LYS A 66 -5.56 19.52 -0.77
C LYS A 66 -6.03 20.74 -1.56
N VAL A 67 -7.29 20.74 -1.98
CA VAL A 67 -7.92 21.88 -2.65
C VAL A 67 -8.93 22.51 -1.71
N ASP A 68 -8.67 23.74 -1.27
CA ASP A 68 -9.66 24.54 -0.54
C ASP A 68 -10.55 25.27 -1.55
N LEU A 69 -11.79 24.77 -1.74
CA LEU A 69 -12.73 25.31 -2.73
C LEU A 69 -13.48 26.58 -2.26
N PHE A 70 -13.32 27.00 -1.01
CA PHE A 70 -14.05 28.12 -0.41
C PHE A 70 -13.16 29.00 0.48
N HIS A 71 -12.35 29.87 -0.13
CA HIS A 71 -11.54 30.87 0.61
C HIS A 71 -12.05 32.32 0.49
N ARG A 72 -13.15 32.58 -0.23
CA ARG A 72 -13.74 33.93 -0.35
C ARG A 72 -15.27 33.90 -0.45
N HIS A 73 -15.93 33.87 0.71
CA HIS A 73 -17.25 34.44 0.89
C HIS A 73 -17.22 35.41 2.08
N GLN A 74 -16.30 36.38 2.04
CA GLN A 74 -16.49 37.64 2.75
C GLN A 74 -17.10 38.62 1.76
N ILE A 75 -18.42 38.57 1.67
CA ILE A 75 -19.20 39.65 1.06
C ILE A 75 -19.08 40.84 2.00
N TYR A 76 -18.66 41.97 1.43
CA TYR A 76 -18.69 43.30 2.01
C TYR A 76 -19.88 43.50 2.94
N SER A 77 -19.61 43.87 4.17
CA SER A 77 -20.52 44.67 4.99
C SER A 77 -19.67 45.55 5.91
N GLU A 78 -19.07 46.59 5.32
CA GLU A 78 -18.78 47.79 6.10
C GLU A 78 -20.12 48.33 6.62
N PRO A 79 -20.27 48.58 7.93
CA PRO A 79 -21.39 49.36 8.39
C PRO A 79 -21.16 50.83 8.00
N LEU A 80 -22.05 51.37 7.18
CA LEU A 80 -22.16 52.81 6.93
C LEU A 80 -22.11 53.57 8.26
N LYS A 81 -21.12 54.45 8.41
CA LYS A 81 -21.12 55.57 9.36
C LYS A 81 -20.69 56.83 8.64
#